data_AF-A0A972TW48-F1
#
_entry.id   AF-A0A972TW48-F1
#
_cell.length_a   1.000
_cell.length_b   1.000
_cell.length_c   1.000
_cell.angle_alpha   90.00
_cell.angle_beta   90.00
_cell.angle_gamma   90.00
#
_symmetry.space_group_name_H-M   'P 1'
#
loop_
_entity.id
_entity.type
_entity.pdbx_description
1 polymer ?
#
loop_
_entity_poly.entity_id
_entity_poly.type
_entity_poly.pdbx_seq_one_letter_code
_entity_poly.pdbx_strand_id
1 'polypeptide(L)'
;MEGIGFVQKCRVVEYHFPHKDNNLNVIAYCKSRIPSPNRTTTIYETVEIYEKKFFPNLQTAYMEISPRISLRNLINIHNSDGIKNIPQIADFSLKIKQGEHIMQSSGLPNIKLARLKSNSLLVFDGHHSLLAYMAAGKVFLDEIPHIIISGDKGLLKNNEILVFWRHHAHKITAKNWELYVINWQKPKNKQICQRIQRNVGELFDALGLWCTNPSRS
;
A
#
# COMPACT_ATOMS: atom_id res chain seq x y z
N MET A 1 -17.16 25.96 33.38
CA MET A 1 -16.15 24.90 33.13
C MET A 1 -16.58 24.18 31.86
N GLU A 2 -16.06 24.62 30.72
CA GLU A 2 -16.29 23.93 29.46
C GLU A 2 -15.51 22.62 29.46
N GLY A 3 -16.23 21.50 29.33
CA GLY A 3 -15.63 20.18 29.25
C GLY A 3 -14.72 20.12 28.05
N ILE A 4 -13.42 19.90 28.29
CA ILE A 4 -12.45 19.60 27.25
C ILE A 4 -12.86 18.26 26.64
N GLY A 5 -13.66 18.30 25.57
CA GLY A 5 -14.05 17.12 24.82
C GLY A 5 -12.79 16.43 24.33
N PHE A 6 -12.54 15.21 24.79
CA PHE A 6 -11.50 14.36 24.21
C PHE A 6 -11.85 14.13 22.75
N VAL A 7 -11.19 14.85 21.84
CA VAL A 7 -11.27 14.55 20.41
C VAL A 7 -10.75 13.14 20.22
N GLN A 8 -11.65 12.19 19.98
CA GLN A 8 -11.31 10.81 19.72
C GLN A 8 -10.44 10.78 18.47
N LYS A 9 -9.17 10.39 18.63
CA LYS A 9 -8.26 10.27 17.51
C LYS A 9 -8.69 9.09 16.66
N CYS A 10 -8.74 9.29 15.36
CA CYS A 10 -9.08 8.25 14.40
C CYS A 10 -7.97 8.09 13.37
N ARG A 11 -7.87 6.91 12.80
CA ARG A 11 -7.25 6.73 11.48
C ARG A 11 -8.34 6.77 10.42
N VAL A 12 -7.93 7.15 9.22
CA VAL A 12 -8.78 7.14 8.05
C VAL A 12 -8.29 6.03 7.14
N VAL A 13 -9.22 5.19 6.70
CA VAL A 13 -8.99 4.18 5.66
C VAL A 13 -9.79 4.62 4.44
N GLU A 14 -9.10 4.84 3.33
CA GLU A 14 -9.70 5.09 2.03
C GLU A 14 -9.60 3.79 1.22
N TYR A 15 -10.73 3.25 0.79
CA TYR A 15 -10.83 2.13 -0.11
C TYR A 15 -10.98 2.66 -1.53
N HIS A 16 -10.16 2.14 -2.45
CA HIS A 16 -10.13 2.51 -3.86
C HIS A 16 -10.19 1.24 -4.69
N PHE A 17 -11.23 1.10 -5.50
CA PHE A 17 -11.39 -0.05 -6.39
C PHE A 17 -11.77 0.42 -7.79
N PRO A 18 -11.03 0.00 -8.84
CA PRO A 18 -11.32 0.40 -10.21
C PRO A 18 -12.70 -0.07 -10.64
N HIS A 19 -13.41 0.78 -11.38
CA HIS A 19 -14.65 0.42 -12.06
C HIS A 19 -14.50 0.68 -13.54
N LYS A 20 -14.98 -0.25 -14.35
CA LYS A 20 -14.88 -0.15 -15.80
C LYS A 20 -15.90 0.86 -16.30
N ASP A 21 -15.43 1.98 -16.85
CA ASP A 21 -16.24 2.99 -17.52
C ASP A 21 -15.57 3.39 -18.85
N ASN A 22 -16.36 3.79 -19.84
CA ASN A 22 -15.96 4.02 -21.24
C ASN A 22 -15.02 5.24 -21.38
N ASN A 23 -13.75 5.06 -20.99
CA ASN A 23 -12.60 5.98 -21.08
C ASN A 23 -12.40 6.94 -19.88
N LEU A 24 -13.14 6.76 -18.78
CA LEU A 24 -12.91 7.52 -17.55
C LEU A 24 -12.26 6.63 -16.50
N ASN A 25 -11.31 7.20 -15.74
CA ASN A 25 -10.70 6.52 -14.60
C ASN A 25 -11.64 6.56 -13.39
N VAL A 26 -12.71 5.77 -13.46
CA VAL A 26 -13.72 5.71 -12.42
C VAL A 26 -13.30 4.71 -11.35
N ILE A 27 -13.40 5.12 -10.09
CA ILE A 27 -13.20 4.23 -8.95
C ILE A 27 -14.45 4.20 -8.09
N ALA A 28 -14.70 3.03 -7.51
CA ALA A 28 -15.48 2.89 -6.31
C ALA A 28 -14.61 3.30 -5.11
N TYR A 29 -15.02 4.36 -4.44
CA TYR A 29 -14.33 4.98 -3.32
C TYR A 29 -15.17 4.91 -2.03
N CYS A 30 -14.54 4.54 -0.92
CA CYS A 30 -15.17 4.63 0.40
C CYS A 30 -14.17 5.12 1.45
N LYS A 31 -14.65 5.93 2.39
CA LYS A 31 -13.84 6.47 3.47
C LYS A 31 -14.40 6.02 4.82
N SER A 32 -13.60 5.27 5.57
CA SER A 32 -13.94 4.81 6.92
C SER A 32 -13.06 5.49 7.97
N ARG A 33 -13.67 5.93 9.06
CA ARG A 33 -12.95 6.44 10.23
C ARG A 33 -12.86 5.35 11.28
N ILE A 34 -11.64 4.91 11.57
CA ILE A 34 -11.34 3.85 12.53
C ILE A 34 -10.95 4.51 13.85
N PRO A 35 -11.74 4.33 14.93
CA PRO A 35 -11.37 4.86 16.24
C PRO A 35 -10.03 4.32 16.71
N SER A 36 -9.16 5.20 17.19
CA SER A 36 -7.86 4.89 17.78
C SER A 36 -7.78 5.51 19.19
N PRO A 37 -8.64 5.06 20.13
CA PRO A 37 -8.85 5.72 21.42
C PRO A 37 -7.58 5.87 22.27
N ASN A 38 -6.61 4.96 22.12
CA ASN A 38 -5.44 4.91 23.02
C ASN A 38 -4.12 5.41 22.39
N ARG A 39 -4.11 5.95 21.15
CA ARG A 39 -2.88 6.21 20.37
C ARG A 39 -1.95 5.00 20.15
N THR A 40 -2.31 3.82 20.68
CA THR A 40 -1.54 2.57 20.56
C THR A 40 -1.92 1.76 19.34
N THR A 41 -3.13 1.97 18.79
CA THR A 41 -3.56 1.27 17.60
C THR A 41 -2.52 1.51 16.51
N THR A 42 -1.94 0.47 15.93
CA THR A 42 -0.93 0.58 14.89
C THR A 42 -1.55 0.58 13.49
N ILE A 43 -0.77 0.91 12.46
CA ILE A 43 -1.26 0.90 11.07
C ILE A 43 -1.75 -0.51 10.69
N TYR A 44 -1.02 -1.55 11.07
CA TYR A 44 -1.44 -2.94 10.84
C TYR A 44 -2.73 -3.29 11.58
N GLU A 45 -2.84 -2.93 12.86
CA GLU A 45 -4.08 -3.15 13.63
C GLU A 45 -5.27 -2.37 13.03
N THR A 46 -5.02 -1.21 12.41
CA THR A 46 -6.07 -0.45 11.71
C THR A 46 -6.59 -1.20 10.50
N VAL A 47 -5.69 -1.81 9.73
CA VAL A 47 -6.06 -2.67 8.59
C VAL A 47 -6.88 -3.86 9.08
N GLU A 48 -6.45 -4.54 10.15
CA GLU A 48 -7.18 -5.68 10.71
C GLU A 48 -8.58 -5.30 11.22
N ILE A 49 -8.70 -4.17 11.92
CA ILE A 49 -10.00 -3.65 12.39
C ILE A 49 -10.89 -3.30 11.20
N TYR A 50 -10.33 -2.65 10.18
CA TYR A 50 -11.05 -2.28 8.97
C TYR A 50 -11.57 -3.53 8.25
N GLU A 51 -10.69 -4.50 7.98
CA GLU A 51 -11.02 -5.75 7.29
C GLU A 51 -12.11 -6.54 8.02
N LYS A 52 -12.06 -6.62 9.35
CA LYS A 52 -13.00 -7.44 10.14
C LYS A 52 -14.34 -6.75 10.41
N LYS A 53 -14.36 -5.43 10.59
CA LYS A 53 -15.56 -4.72 11.09
C LYS A 53 -16.20 -3.79 10.06
N PHE A 54 -15.40 -3.15 9.21
CA PHE A 54 -15.87 -2.09 8.32
C PHE A 54 -16.04 -2.61 6.89
N PHE A 55 -15.05 -3.34 6.37
CA PHE A 55 -15.06 -3.87 5.00
C PHE A 55 -16.25 -4.79 4.68
N PRO A 56 -16.70 -5.71 5.56
CA PRO A 56 -17.86 -6.56 5.27
C PRO A 56 -19.18 -5.80 5.18
N ASN A 57 -19.23 -4.60 5.77
CA ASN A 57 -20.41 -3.73 5.82
C ASN A 57 -20.30 -2.55 4.85
N LEU A 58 -19.47 -2.66 3.81
CA LEU A 58 -19.29 -1.62 2.81
C LEU A 58 -20.55 -1.52 1.93
N GLN A 59 -21.58 -0.81 2.42
CA GLN A 59 -22.92 -0.81 1.81
C GLN A 59 -23.02 -0.02 0.51
N THR A 60 -22.09 0.91 0.24
CA THR A 60 -21.98 1.58 -1.06
C THR A 60 -20.70 2.40 -1.10
N ALA A 61 -19.87 2.16 -2.11
CA ALA A 61 -18.77 3.05 -2.44
C ALA A 61 -19.29 4.14 -3.39
N TYR A 62 -18.86 5.38 -3.19
CA TYR A 62 -19.12 6.47 -4.12
C TYR A 62 -18.36 6.20 -5.42
N MET A 63 -18.99 6.49 -6.55
CA MET A 63 -18.29 6.48 -7.83
C MET A 63 -17.68 7.85 -8.06
N GLU A 64 -16.36 7.91 -8.24
CA GLU A 64 -15.68 9.16 -8.56
C GLU A 64 -14.62 8.97 -9.64
N ILE A 65 -14.37 10.03 -10.40
CA ILE A 65 -13.22 10.09 -11.30
C ILE A 65 -12.00 10.42 -10.43
N SER A 66 -11.04 9.51 -10.37
CA SER A 66 -9.87 9.67 -9.53
C SER A 66 -8.61 9.92 -10.37
N PRO A 67 -7.73 10.84 -9.96
CA PRO A 67 -6.44 11.00 -10.61
C PRO A 67 -5.62 9.71 -10.46
N ARG A 68 -5.02 9.29 -11.57
CA ARG A 68 -4.23 8.05 -11.60
C ARG A 68 -3.05 8.11 -10.64
N ILE A 69 -2.85 7.04 -9.86
CA ILE A 69 -1.65 6.93 -9.03
C ILE A 69 -0.47 6.51 -9.92
N SER A 70 0.65 7.23 -9.80
CA SER A 70 1.90 6.83 -10.41
C SER A 70 2.55 5.73 -9.56
N LEU A 71 2.35 4.47 -9.97
CA LEU A 71 2.89 3.30 -9.25
C LEU A 71 4.41 3.37 -9.11
N ARG A 72 5.10 3.90 -10.13
CA ARG A 72 6.56 4.08 -10.12
C ARG A 72 7.03 5.00 -9.00
N ASN A 73 6.21 5.97 -8.57
CA ASN A 73 6.59 6.98 -7.57
C ASN A 73 6.27 6.56 -6.13
N LEU A 74 5.62 5.42 -5.92
CA LEU A 74 5.31 4.92 -4.58
C LEU A 74 6.61 4.61 -3.82
N ILE A 75 6.71 5.05 -2.57
CA ILE A 75 7.85 4.75 -1.70
C ILE A 75 7.73 3.29 -1.25
N ASN A 76 8.75 2.48 -1.49
CA ASN A 76 8.83 1.08 -1.07
C ASN A 76 9.46 0.94 0.33
N ILE A 77 9.21 -0.19 1.00
CA ILE A 77 9.90 -0.55 2.26
C ILE A 77 10.84 -1.76 2.11
N HIS A 78 11.08 -2.22 0.88
CA HIS A 78 11.93 -3.37 0.57
C HIS A 78 12.88 -3.04 -0.59
N ASN A 79 14.14 -3.43 -0.48
CA ASN A 79 15.02 -3.53 -1.66
C ASN A 79 14.65 -4.78 -2.49
N SER A 80 15.24 -4.90 -3.68
CA SER A 80 15.04 -6.06 -4.57
C SER A 80 15.36 -7.40 -3.90
N ASP A 81 16.40 -7.46 -3.06
CA ASP A 81 16.76 -8.66 -2.31
C ASP A 81 15.77 -9.03 -1.19
N GLY A 82 14.81 -8.15 -0.89
CA GLY A 82 13.68 -8.39 0.00
C GLY A 82 12.41 -8.90 -0.70
N ILE A 83 12.37 -8.83 -2.04
CA ILE A 83 11.26 -9.36 -2.85
C ILE A 83 11.54 -10.82 -3.18
N LYS A 84 10.71 -11.72 -2.64
CA LYS A 84 10.79 -13.16 -2.92
C LYS A 84 9.89 -13.57 -4.07
N ASN A 85 9.96 -14.85 -4.45
CA ASN A 85 8.96 -15.51 -5.29
C ASN A 85 8.58 -14.71 -6.54
N ILE A 86 9.60 -14.42 -7.37
CA ILE A 86 9.39 -13.79 -8.67
C ILE A 86 8.37 -14.54 -9.55
N PRO A 87 8.31 -15.90 -9.56
CA PRO A 87 7.28 -16.62 -10.29
C PRO A 87 5.84 -16.19 -9.93
N GLN A 88 5.55 -15.94 -8.64
CA GLN A 88 4.23 -15.45 -8.22
C GLN A 88 3.87 -14.08 -8.83
N ILE A 89 4.85 -13.21 -9.06
CA ILE A 89 4.62 -11.92 -9.73
C ILE A 89 4.20 -12.16 -11.19
N ALA A 90 4.81 -13.13 -11.86
CA ALA A 90 4.42 -13.53 -13.21
C ALA A 90 3.01 -14.12 -13.24
N ASP A 91 2.66 -15.02 -12.32
CA ASP A 91 1.32 -15.61 -12.21
C ASP A 91 0.25 -14.52 -11.98
N PHE A 92 0.51 -13.58 -11.08
CA PHE A 92 -0.37 -12.44 -10.86
C PHE A 92 -0.47 -11.55 -12.10
N SER A 93 0.63 -11.32 -12.82
CA SER A 93 0.61 -10.53 -14.05
C SER A 93 -0.27 -11.19 -15.12
N LEU A 94 -0.22 -12.52 -15.27
CA LEU A 94 -1.07 -13.26 -16.20
C LEU A 94 -2.56 -13.10 -15.86
N LYS A 95 -2.93 -13.24 -14.57
CA LYS A 95 -4.30 -13.00 -14.11
C LYS A 95 -4.78 -11.58 -14.41
N ILE A 96 -3.93 -10.59 -14.17
CA ILE A 96 -4.24 -9.18 -14.48
C ILE A 96 -4.45 -8.97 -15.98
N LYS A 97 -3.63 -9.61 -16.83
CA LYS A 97 -3.79 -9.59 -18.29
C LYS A 97 -5.10 -10.23 -18.76
N GLN A 98 -5.68 -11.12 -17.95
CA GLN A 98 -6.99 -11.73 -18.18
C GLN A 98 -8.15 -10.88 -17.62
N GLY A 99 -7.87 -9.70 -17.05
CA GLY A 99 -8.86 -8.80 -16.48
C GLY A 99 -9.16 -9.05 -15.00
N GLU A 100 -8.39 -9.88 -14.31
CA GLU A 100 -8.60 -10.19 -12.90
C GLU A 100 -7.87 -9.22 -11.95
N HIS A 101 -8.49 -8.97 -10.79
CA HIS A 101 -7.84 -8.25 -9.70
C HIS A 101 -7.16 -9.20 -8.72
N ILE A 102 -6.04 -8.76 -8.14
CA ILE A 102 -5.30 -9.54 -7.14
C ILE A 102 -5.71 -9.07 -5.73
N MET A 103 -6.55 -9.88 -5.09
CA MET A 103 -7.20 -9.56 -3.81
C MET A 103 -6.76 -10.53 -2.71
N GLN A 104 -7.06 -10.17 -1.46
CA GLN A 104 -7.01 -11.08 -0.32
C GLN A 104 -8.19 -12.05 -0.38
N SER A 105 -8.14 -13.13 0.41
CA SER A 105 -9.25 -14.08 0.55
C SER A 105 -10.53 -13.43 1.08
N SER A 106 -10.41 -12.33 1.85
CA SER A 106 -11.54 -11.53 2.32
C SER A 106 -12.19 -10.69 1.22
N GLY A 107 -11.57 -10.58 0.03
CA GLY A 107 -11.96 -9.63 -1.01
C GLY A 107 -11.35 -8.24 -0.85
N LEU A 108 -10.56 -7.99 0.20
CA LEU A 108 -9.86 -6.71 0.40
C LEU A 108 -8.65 -6.60 -0.56
N PRO A 109 -8.32 -5.41 -1.11
CA PRO A 109 -7.14 -5.23 -1.94
C PRO A 109 -5.85 -5.65 -1.23
N ASN A 110 -4.98 -6.36 -1.96
CA ASN A 110 -3.68 -6.74 -1.42
C ASN A 110 -2.79 -5.52 -1.14
N ILE A 111 -2.89 -4.48 -1.98
CA ILE A 111 -2.03 -3.30 -1.94
C ILE A 111 -2.50 -2.35 -0.85
N LYS A 112 -1.59 -2.04 0.08
CA LYS A 112 -1.87 -1.14 1.21
C LYS A 112 -0.84 -0.02 1.25
N LEU A 113 -1.35 1.20 1.24
CA LEU A 113 -0.57 2.42 1.15
C LEU A 113 -0.74 3.25 2.42
N ALA A 114 0.29 4.00 2.77
CA ALA A 114 0.31 4.94 3.89
C ALA A 114 0.51 6.36 3.32
N ARG A 115 -0.38 7.29 3.68
CA ARG A 115 -0.29 8.70 3.26
C ARG A 115 0.61 9.48 4.20
N LEU A 116 1.75 9.94 3.67
CA LEU A 116 2.79 10.63 4.44
C LEU A 116 2.59 12.15 4.41
N LYS A 117 3.32 12.88 5.25
CA LYS A 117 3.20 14.35 5.39
C LYS A 117 3.41 15.15 4.11
N SER A 118 4.21 14.66 3.16
CA SER A 118 4.43 15.30 1.86
C SER A 118 3.34 14.96 0.83
N ASN A 119 2.24 14.34 1.25
CA ASN A 119 1.22 13.70 0.41
C ASN A 119 1.78 12.58 -0.49
N SER A 120 3.01 12.15 -0.24
CA SER A 120 3.57 10.94 -0.84
C SER A 120 2.91 9.69 -0.25
N LEU A 121 2.91 8.62 -1.05
CA LEU A 121 2.35 7.34 -0.69
C LEU A 121 3.47 6.32 -0.51
N LEU A 122 3.45 5.64 0.62
CA LEU A 122 4.36 4.53 0.92
C LEU A 122 3.60 3.21 0.84
N VAL A 123 4.10 2.25 0.07
CA VAL A 123 3.58 0.89 0.05
C VAL A 123 4.19 0.11 1.20
N PHE A 124 3.34 -0.44 2.08
CA PHE A 124 3.77 -1.24 3.23
C PHE A 124 3.30 -2.69 3.17
N ASP A 125 2.44 -3.02 2.21
CA ASP A 125 1.96 -4.38 1.95
C ASP A 125 1.50 -4.52 0.48
N GLY A 126 1.49 -5.75 -0.04
CA GLY A 126 1.06 -6.06 -1.41
C GLY A 126 2.08 -5.78 -2.51
N HIS A 127 3.38 -5.79 -2.20
CA HIS A 127 4.46 -5.50 -3.16
C HIS A 127 4.42 -6.40 -4.41
N HIS A 128 4.16 -7.71 -4.25
CA HIS A 128 4.03 -8.65 -5.38
C HIS A 128 2.89 -8.26 -6.32
N SER A 129 1.71 -7.97 -5.77
CA SER A 129 0.55 -7.53 -6.55
C SER A 129 0.84 -6.22 -7.26
N LEU A 130 1.48 -5.26 -6.57
CA LEU A 130 1.85 -3.97 -7.15
C LEU A 130 2.83 -4.11 -8.32
N LEU A 131 3.89 -4.93 -8.16
CA LEU A 131 4.85 -5.22 -9.21
C LEU A 131 4.20 -5.97 -10.38
N ALA A 132 3.24 -6.86 -10.11
CA ALA A 132 2.49 -7.57 -11.14
C ALA A 132 1.61 -6.63 -11.97
N TYR A 133 0.94 -5.65 -11.34
CA TYR A 133 0.22 -4.59 -12.06
C TYR A 133 1.14 -3.76 -12.94
N MET A 134 2.34 -3.42 -12.44
CA MET A 134 3.34 -2.72 -13.26
C MET A 134 3.81 -3.57 -14.45
N ALA A 135 4.01 -4.88 -14.26
CA ALA A 135 4.43 -5.80 -15.33
C ALA A 135 3.32 -6.01 -16.38
N ALA A 136 2.06 -6.11 -15.96
CA ALA A 136 0.93 -6.22 -16.87
C ALA A 136 0.71 -4.92 -17.66
N GLY A 137 1.03 -3.78 -17.07
CA GLY A 137 0.82 -2.46 -17.65
C GLY A 137 -0.64 -2.01 -17.59
N LYS A 138 -0.88 -0.72 -17.81
CA LYS A 138 -2.21 -0.09 -17.79
C LYS A 138 -3.10 -0.46 -18.99
N VAL A 139 -2.71 -1.46 -19.78
CA VAL A 139 -3.47 -1.93 -20.96
C VAL A 139 -4.72 -2.69 -20.52
N PHE A 140 -4.69 -3.34 -19.36
CA PHE A 140 -5.74 -4.26 -18.92
C PHE A 140 -6.66 -3.66 -17.85
N LEU A 141 -6.17 -2.67 -17.10
CA LEU A 141 -6.91 -2.00 -16.03
C LEU A 141 -6.53 -0.52 -15.98
N ASP A 142 -7.55 0.33 -15.81
CA ASP A 142 -7.39 1.79 -15.76
C ASP A 142 -6.73 2.27 -14.46
N GLU A 143 -6.99 1.58 -13.35
CA GLU A 143 -6.44 1.81 -12.00
C GLU A 143 -6.22 0.49 -11.26
N ILE A 144 -5.49 0.52 -10.15
CA ILE A 144 -5.26 -0.65 -9.28
C ILE A 144 -6.16 -0.62 -8.02
N PRO A 145 -6.68 -1.77 -7.56
CA PRO A 145 -7.36 -1.86 -6.28
C PRO A 145 -6.35 -1.68 -5.14
N HIS A 146 -6.65 -0.80 -4.19
CA HIS A 146 -5.79 -0.54 -3.04
C HIS A 146 -6.57 0.10 -1.88
N ILE A 147 -5.95 0.11 -0.70
CA ILE A 147 -6.39 0.96 0.42
C ILE A 147 -5.30 1.95 0.82
N ILE A 148 -5.71 3.13 1.28
CA ILE A 148 -4.83 4.16 1.82
C ILE A 148 -5.15 4.37 3.29
N ILE A 149 -4.13 4.29 4.14
CA ILE A 149 -4.20 4.61 5.57
C ILE A 149 -3.62 5.99 5.80
N SER A 150 -4.38 6.85 6.47
CA SER A 150 -3.95 8.20 6.85
C SER A 150 -4.34 8.55 8.30
N GLY A 151 -3.73 9.61 8.83
CA GLY A 151 -4.08 10.16 10.14
C GLY A 151 -5.40 10.94 10.11
N ASP A 152 -5.86 11.38 11.28
CA ASP A 152 -7.10 12.16 11.45
C ASP A 152 -7.17 13.42 10.56
N LYS A 153 -6.03 14.12 10.43
CA LYS A 153 -5.82 15.31 9.59
C LYS A 153 -5.40 14.97 8.16
N GLY A 154 -5.57 13.73 7.73
CA GLY A 154 -5.23 13.24 6.39
C GLY A 154 -3.78 12.85 6.18
N LEU A 155 -2.90 12.95 7.19
CA LEU A 155 -1.47 12.63 7.05
C LEU A 155 -0.99 11.84 8.27
N LEU A 156 -0.20 10.79 8.03
CA LEU A 156 0.48 10.06 9.11
C LEU A 156 1.69 10.85 9.64
N LYS A 157 1.96 10.71 10.93
CA LYS A 157 3.19 11.25 11.53
C LYS A 157 4.36 10.31 11.32
N ASN A 158 5.56 10.84 11.16
CA ASN A 158 6.77 10.04 10.94
C ASN A 158 7.03 8.98 12.03
N ASN A 159 6.63 9.23 13.27
CA ASN A 159 6.77 8.24 14.34
C ASN A 159 5.81 7.04 14.18
N GLU A 160 4.67 7.23 13.52
CA GLU A 160 3.73 6.13 13.23
C GLU A 160 4.26 5.19 12.14
N ILE A 161 5.11 5.71 11.23
CA ILE A 161 5.73 4.94 10.14
C ILE A 161 6.70 3.87 10.69
N LEU A 162 7.29 4.10 11.87
CA LEU A 162 8.26 3.19 12.47
C LEU A 162 7.69 1.79 12.74
N VAL A 163 6.36 1.65 12.79
CA VAL A 163 5.69 0.35 12.90
C VAL A 163 6.11 -0.64 11.80
N PHE A 164 6.47 -0.16 10.61
CA PHE A 164 6.86 -1.03 9.50
C PHE A 164 8.18 -1.78 9.74
N TRP A 165 8.98 -1.33 10.70
CA TRP A 165 10.19 -2.03 11.16
C TRP A 165 9.94 -2.93 12.39
N ARG A 166 8.72 -2.97 12.93
CA ARG A 166 8.29 -3.81 14.05
C ARG A 166 9.28 -3.76 15.23
N HIS A 167 9.81 -4.90 15.65
CA HIS A 167 10.76 -5.02 16.75
C HIS A 167 12.09 -4.28 16.49
N HIS A 168 12.36 -3.85 15.27
CA HIS A 168 13.51 -3.01 14.92
C HIS A 168 13.25 -1.51 15.00
N ALA A 169 12.02 -1.08 15.33
CA ALA A 169 11.66 0.34 15.38
C ALA A 169 12.60 1.17 16.28
N HIS A 170 13.16 0.58 17.34
CA HIS A 170 14.12 1.24 18.23
C HIS A 170 15.47 1.59 17.57
N LYS A 171 15.80 0.99 16.41
CA LYS A 171 17.05 1.23 15.66
C LYS A 171 16.90 2.35 14.62
N ILE A 172 15.68 2.84 14.43
CA ILE A 172 15.34 3.82 13.40
C ILE A 172 14.58 4.96 14.06
N THR A 173 14.83 6.18 13.60
CA THR A 173 14.18 7.37 14.15
C THR A 173 13.21 7.96 13.14
N ALA A 174 12.27 8.76 13.63
CA ALA A 174 11.35 9.52 12.78
C ALA A 174 12.06 10.50 11.81
N LYS A 175 13.35 10.79 12.02
CA LYS A 175 14.15 11.68 11.18
C LYS A 175 14.92 10.96 10.07
N ASN A 176 15.17 9.65 10.19
CA ASN A 176 16.04 8.93 9.27
C ASN A 176 15.46 7.63 8.71
N TRP A 177 14.18 7.34 8.96
CA TRP A 177 13.52 6.11 8.48
C TRP A 177 13.62 5.94 6.96
N GLU A 178 13.62 7.04 6.20
CA GLU A 178 13.72 7.03 4.73
C GLU A 178 15.05 6.46 4.23
N LEU A 179 16.10 6.45 5.05
CA LEU A 179 17.40 5.87 4.68
C LEU A 179 17.41 4.34 4.75
N TYR A 180 16.39 3.74 5.37
CA TYR A 180 16.33 2.33 5.65
C TYR A 180 15.17 1.65 4.92
N VAL A 181 15.32 0.35 4.73
CA VAL A 181 14.28 -0.60 4.32
C VAL A 181 14.36 -1.82 5.22
N ILE A 182 13.35 -2.69 5.16
CA ILE A 182 13.34 -3.95 5.88
C ILE A 182 13.45 -5.11 4.88
N ASN A 183 14.29 -6.09 5.16
CA ASN A 183 14.37 -7.36 4.46
C ASN A 183 14.07 -8.49 5.45
N TRP A 184 12.81 -8.92 5.49
CA TRP A 184 12.36 -9.99 6.39
C TRP A 184 13.03 -11.34 6.16
N GLN A 185 13.74 -11.51 5.05
CA GLN A 185 14.38 -12.74 4.63
C GLN A 185 15.81 -12.90 5.16
N LYS A 186 16.42 -11.80 5.59
CA LYS A 186 17.72 -11.84 6.26
C LYS A 186 17.56 -12.34 7.70
N PRO A 187 18.62 -12.89 8.31
CA PRO A 187 18.65 -13.17 9.74
C PRO A 187 18.24 -11.93 10.55
N LYS A 188 17.56 -12.12 11.68
CA LYS A 188 16.93 -11.04 12.48
C LYS A 188 17.83 -9.82 12.69
N ASN A 189 19.10 -10.00 13.02
CA ASN A 189 20.07 -8.93 13.26
C ASN A 189 20.52 -8.17 11.99
N LYS A 190 20.20 -8.67 10.79
CA LYS A 190 20.55 -8.11 9.47
C LYS A 190 19.32 -7.71 8.63
N GLN A 191 18.12 -7.68 9.23
CA GLN A 191 16.89 -7.35 8.50
C GLN A 191 16.76 -5.86 8.14
N ILE A 192 17.36 -4.96 8.91
CA ILE A 192 17.43 -3.54 8.50
C ILE A 192 18.55 -3.40 7.49
N CYS A 193 18.23 -2.81 6.33
CA CYS A 193 19.20 -2.55 5.28
C CYS A 193 19.17 -1.07 4.89
N GLN A 194 20.29 -0.56 4.40
CA GLN A 194 20.31 0.73 3.72
C GLN A 194 19.42 0.64 2.49
N ARG A 195 18.67 1.72 2.24
CA ARG A 195 17.83 1.84 1.06
C ARG A 195 18.69 1.95 -0.19
N ILE A 196 18.43 1.09 -1.16
CA ILE A 196 19.06 1.14 -2.49
C ILE A 196 18.03 1.64 -3.50
N GLN A 197 16.85 1.01 -3.53
CA GLN A 197 15.74 1.47 -4.39
C GLN A 197 14.82 2.42 -3.60
N ARG A 198 14.65 3.63 -4.13
CA ARG A 198 13.93 4.74 -3.49
C ARG A 198 12.43 4.67 -3.65
N ASN A 199 11.98 4.07 -4.74
CA ASN A 199 10.58 3.92 -5.09
C ASN A 199 10.34 2.58 -5.79
N VAL A 200 9.08 2.26 -6.02
CA VAL A 200 8.67 1.00 -6.66
C VAL A 200 9.11 0.95 -8.12
N GLY A 201 9.29 2.09 -8.81
CA GLY A 201 9.90 2.14 -10.14
C GLY A 201 11.31 1.57 -10.16
N GLU A 202 12.19 2.11 -9.32
CA GLU A 202 13.57 1.61 -9.17
C GLU A 202 13.60 0.13 -8.72
N LEU A 203 12.66 -0.27 -7.85
CA LEU A 203 12.51 -1.67 -7.43
C LEU A 203 12.13 -2.59 -8.59
N PHE A 204 11.17 -2.18 -9.41
CA PHE A 204 10.72 -2.92 -10.58
C PHE A 204 11.86 -3.10 -11.59
N ASP A 205 12.60 -2.02 -11.83
CA ASP A 205 13.72 -2.00 -12.76
C ASP A 205 14.85 -2.92 -12.29
N ALA A 206 15.18 -2.87 -10.99
CA ALA A 206 16.20 -3.73 -10.37
C ALA A 206 15.86 -5.23 -10.39
N LEU A 207 14.57 -5.58 -10.48
CA LEU A 207 14.11 -6.96 -10.60
C LEU A 207 14.06 -7.46 -12.05
N GLY A 208 14.27 -6.59 -13.05
CA GLY A 208 14.25 -6.98 -14.46
C GLY A 208 12.88 -7.45 -14.96
N LEU A 209 11.79 -6.99 -14.34
CA LEU A 209 10.44 -7.48 -14.60
C LEU A 209 9.84 -7.05 -15.96
N TRP A 210 10.61 -6.32 -16.78
CA TRP A 210 10.24 -5.91 -18.14
C TRP A 210 10.10 -7.09 -19.12
N CYS A 211 10.75 -8.22 -18.83
CA CYS A 211 10.90 -9.34 -19.76
C CYS A 211 9.79 -10.40 -19.68
N THR A 212 8.76 -10.22 -18.86
CA THR A 212 7.59 -11.14 -18.80
C THR A 212 6.53 -10.84 -19.88
N ASN A 213 6.88 -10.01 -20.87
CA ASN A 213 6.13 -9.86 -22.11
C ASN A 213 6.76 -10.73 -23.21
N PRO A 214 6.15 -11.89 -23.56
CA PRO A 214 6.56 -12.66 -24.73
C PRO A 214 6.19 -11.98 -26.07
N SER A 215 5.71 -10.75 -26.08
CA SER A 215 5.21 -10.04 -27.28
C SER A 215 6.11 -8.90 -27.77
N ARG A 216 7.42 -8.95 -27.49
CA ARG A 216 8.42 -8.15 -28.21
C ARG A 216 9.49 -9.07 -28.80
N SER A 217 9.13 -9.69 -29.91
CA SER A 217 10.02 -10.22 -30.95
C SER A 217 9.46 -9.81 -32.30
#